data_AF-M8BPH2-F1
#
_entry.id   AF-M8BPH2-F1
#
_cell.length_a   1.000
_cell.length_b   1.000
_cell.length_c   1.000
_cell.angle_alpha   90.00
_cell.angle_beta   90.00
_cell.angle_gamma   90.00
#
_symmetry.space_group_name_H-M   'P 1'
#
loop_
_entity.id
_entity.type
_entity.pdbx_description
1 polymer ?
#
loop_
_entity_poly.entity_id
_entity_poly.type
_entity_poly.pdbx_seq_one_letter_code
_entity_poly.pdbx_strand_id
1 'polypeptide(L)'
;MEEVQAAVTAHLDQVSGLVQALSSELRSGIGPAADSLLAFVRAVDWTEPWLVCLMAFHAGLLLTAVGLRRNANLQFFFLFLAYSGVYLAEKINIYLAEHWKIFASRNYFDRAGVFISVVWSGPLVFISIVTVVSSLMTLCQLMVKWKRAELRHRGRLARDKEE
;
A
#
# COMPACT_ATOMS: atom_id res chain seq x y z
N MET A 1 -36.19 1.76 27.77
CA MET A 1 -34.82 1.16 27.81
C MET A 1 -34.76 -0.06 26.90
N GLU A 2 -35.72 -0.99 26.99
CA GLU A 2 -35.78 -2.19 26.13
C GLU A 2 -35.97 -1.88 24.63
N GLU A 3 -36.82 -0.92 24.25
CA GLU A 3 -37.00 -0.54 22.84
C GLU A 3 -35.73 0.04 22.20
N VAL A 4 -34.95 0.81 22.97
CA VAL A 4 -33.67 1.39 22.50
C VAL A 4 -32.62 0.28 22.33
N GLN A 5 -32.57 -0.69 23.25
CA GLN A 5 -31.70 -1.86 23.11
C GLN A 5 -32.10 -2.69 21.89
N ALA A 6 -33.41 -2.93 21.67
CA ALA A 6 -33.91 -3.67 20.52
C ALA A 6 -33.58 -2.98 19.19
N ALA A 7 -33.74 -1.65 19.11
CA ALA A 7 -33.38 -0.87 17.93
C ALA A 7 -31.86 -0.90 17.66
N VAL A 8 -31.03 -0.83 18.71
CA VAL A 8 -29.56 -0.92 18.60
C VAL A 8 -29.13 -2.32 18.13
N THR A 9 -29.72 -3.39 18.68
CA THR A 9 -29.40 -4.76 18.24
C THR A 9 -29.82 -5.02 16.80
N ALA A 10 -30.98 -4.49 16.38
CA ALA A 10 -31.43 -4.61 14.98
C ALA A 10 -30.48 -3.90 14.01
N HIS A 11 -29.98 -2.72 14.39
CA HIS A 11 -29.02 -1.98 13.57
C HIS A 11 -27.64 -2.64 13.53
N LEU A 12 -27.21 -3.29 14.63
CA LEU A 12 -25.98 -4.07 14.66
C LEU A 12 -26.07 -5.30 13.75
N ASP A 13 -27.22 -5.97 13.73
CA ASP A 13 -27.43 -7.16 12.90
C ASP A 13 -27.47 -6.80 11.40
N GLN A 14 -28.09 -5.67 11.06
CA GLN A 14 -28.06 -5.13 9.70
C GLN A 14 -26.64 -4.80 9.23
N VAL A 15 -25.84 -4.14 10.08
CA VAL A 15 -24.44 -3.82 9.77
C VAL A 15 -23.62 -5.11 9.62
N SER A 16 -23.84 -6.09 10.50
CA SER A 16 -23.18 -7.40 10.40
C SER A 16 -23.50 -8.09 9.08
N GLY A 17 -24.78 -8.12 8.67
CA GLY A 17 -25.20 -8.69 7.39
C GLY A 17 -24.53 -8.02 6.18
N LEU A 18 -24.41 -6.69 6.18
CA LEU A 18 -23.73 -5.95 5.12
C LEU A 18 -22.23 -6.23 5.07
N VAL A 19 -21.56 -6.27 6.24
CA VAL A 19 -20.14 -6.64 6.34
C VAL A 19 -19.92 -8.06 5.84
N GLN A 20 -20.81 -8.98 6.20
CA GLN A 20 -20.71 -10.38 5.82
C GLN A 20 -20.91 -10.56 4.32
N ALA A 21 -21.93 -9.93 3.74
CA ALA A 21 -22.20 -9.94 2.30
C ALA A 21 -21.03 -9.33 1.50
N LEU A 22 -20.50 -8.19 1.96
CA LEU A 22 -19.33 -7.58 1.34
C LEU A 22 -18.11 -8.51 1.44
N SER A 23 -17.89 -9.15 2.59
CA SER A 23 -16.78 -10.09 2.77
C SER A 23 -16.90 -11.32 1.87
N SER A 24 -18.12 -11.84 1.66
CA SER A 24 -18.35 -13.01 0.82
C SER A 24 -18.16 -12.71 -0.66
N GLU A 25 -18.64 -11.55 -1.12
CA GLU A 25 -18.43 -11.07 -2.49
C GLU A 25 -16.94 -10.80 -2.75
N LEU A 26 -16.25 -10.20 -1.78
CA LEU A 26 -14.82 -9.96 -1.88
C LEU A 26 -14.03 -11.29 -1.94
N ARG A 27 -14.41 -12.28 -1.12
CA ARG A 27 -13.75 -13.59 -1.09
C ARG A 27 -14.02 -14.42 -2.34
N SER A 28 -15.23 -14.38 -2.88
CA SER A 28 -15.60 -15.11 -4.10
C SER A 28 -14.83 -14.59 -5.32
N GLY A 29 -14.64 -13.27 -5.42
CA GLY A 29 -13.88 -12.65 -6.51
C GLY A 29 -12.35 -12.76 -6.35
N ILE A 30 -11.83 -12.54 -5.14
CA ILE A 30 -10.37 -12.51 -4.91
C ILE A 30 -9.77 -13.91 -4.82
N GLY A 31 -10.48 -14.89 -4.25
CA GLY A 31 -9.94 -16.24 -4.01
C GLY A 31 -9.36 -16.89 -5.28
N PRO A 32 -10.14 -17.04 -6.36
CA PRO A 32 -9.66 -17.68 -7.59
C PRO A 32 -8.50 -16.95 -8.27
N ALA A 33 -8.52 -15.61 -8.23
CA ALA A 33 -7.47 -14.78 -8.79
C ALA A 33 -6.17 -14.91 -7.98
N ALA A 34 -6.28 -14.89 -6.65
CA ALA A 34 -5.16 -15.08 -5.74
C ALA A 34 -4.56 -16.48 -5.89
N ASP A 35 -5.38 -17.52 -6.01
CA ASP A 35 -4.92 -18.89 -6.23
C ASP A 35 -4.16 -19.04 -7.56
N SER A 36 -4.65 -18.40 -8.61
CA SER A 36 -3.99 -18.39 -9.92
C SER A 36 -2.64 -17.67 -9.89
N LEU A 37 -2.58 -16.51 -9.22
CA LEU A 37 -1.33 -15.77 -9.01
C LEU A 37 -0.36 -16.55 -8.14
N LEU A 38 -0.84 -17.23 -7.10
CA LEU A 38 -0.01 -18.01 -6.19
C LEU A 38 0.53 -19.27 -6.87
N ALA A 39 -0.26 -19.91 -7.74
CA ALA A 39 0.21 -20.99 -8.60
C ALA A 39 1.30 -20.51 -9.57
N PHE A 40 1.11 -19.33 -10.19
CA PHE A 40 2.12 -18.70 -11.04
C PHE A 40 3.41 -18.38 -10.27
N VAL A 41 3.29 -17.75 -9.09
CA VAL A 41 4.42 -17.46 -8.19
C VAL A 41 5.17 -18.72 -7.83
N ARG A 42 4.49 -19.82 -7.49
CA ARG A 42 5.15 -21.10 -7.18
C ARG A 42 5.86 -21.72 -8.39
N ALA A 43 5.38 -21.47 -9.60
CA ALA A 43 6.00 -21.96 -10.82
C ALA A 43 7.25 -21.16 -11.21
N VAL A 44 7.45 -19.96 -10.64
CA VAL A 44 8.66 -19.16 -10.84
C VAL A 44 9.81 -19.73 -10.01
N ASP A 45 10.98 -19.88 -10.62
CA ASP A 45 12.19 -20.38 -9.96
C ASP A 45 12.84 -19.28 -9.11
N TRP A 46 12.47 -19.21 -7.82
CA TRP A 46 12.99 -18.21 -6.87
C TRP A 46 14.47 -18.37 -6.48
N THR A 47 15.12 -19.41 -6.97
CA THR A 47 16.55 -19.66 -6.74
C THR A 47 17.46 -18.85 -7.67
N GLU A 48 16.90 -18.18 -8.69
CA GLU A 48 17.71 -17.38 -9.60
C GLU A 48 18.34 -16.16 -8.87
N PRO A 49 19.67 -15.96 -8.95
CA PRO A 49 20.37 -14.95 -8.15
C PRO A 49 19.86 -13.52 -8.34
N TRP A 50 19.46 -13.15 -9.56
CA TRP A 50 18.94 -11.81 -9.85
C TRP A 50 17.58 -11.58 -9.19
N LEU A 51 16.75 -12.61 -9.08
CA LEU A 51 15.43 -12.54 -8.46
C LEU A 51 15.57 -12.43 -6.93
N VAL A 52 16.52 -13.16 -6.33
CA VAL A 52 16.85 -13.03 -4.91
C VAL A 52 17.38 -11.62 -4.60
N CYS A 53 18.28 -11.10 -5.45
CA CYS A 53 18.78 -9.73 -5.34
C CYS A 53 17.65 -8.71 -5.42
N LEU A 54 16.69 -8.92 -6.33
CA LEU A 54 15.51 -8.08 -6.48
C LEU A 54 14.62 -8.12 -5.23
N MET A 55 14.39 -9.30 -4.64
CA MET A 55 13.63 -9.42 -3.39
C MET A 55 14.33 -8.75 -2.22
N ALA A 56 15.65 -8.89 -2.11
CA ALA A 56 16.45 -8.20 -1.11
C ALA A 56 16.40 -6.67 -1.30
N PHE A 57 16.42 -6.18 -2.55
CA PHE A 57 16.25 -4.77 -2.86
C PHE A 57 14.89 -4.24 -2.40
N HIS A 58 13.79 -4.98 -2.64
CA HIS A 58 12.47 -4.61 -2.14
C HIS A 58 12.39 -4.62 -0.61
N ALA A 59 13.02 -5.59 0.06
CA ALA A 59 13.11 -5.61 1.52
C ALA A 59 13.89 -4.39 2.05
N GLY A 60 15.00 -4.04 1.42
CA GLY A 60 15.78 -2.83 1.72
C GLY A 60 14.98 -1.54 1.51
N LEU A 61 14.20 -1.46 0.41
CA LEU A 61 13.27 -0.36 0.16
C LEU A 61 12.21 -0.24 1.25
N LEU A 62 11.61 -1.34 1.67
CA LEU A 62 10.61 -1.36 2.75
C LEU A 62 11.21 -0.88 4.07
N LEU A 63 12.39 -1.39 4.45
CA LEU A 63 13.10 -0.96 5.65
C LEU A 63 13.43 0.53 5.60
N THR A 64 13.87 1.02 4.44
CA THR A 64 14.17 2.44 4.23
C THR A 64 12.90 3.29 4.32
N ALA A 65 11.79 2.86 3.73
CA ALA A 65 10.50 3.54 3.80
C ALA A 65 9.98 3.66 5.24
N VAL A 66 10.12 2.59 6.04
CA VAL A 66 9.77 2.60 7.47
C VAL A 66 10.73 3.47 8.28
N GLY A 67 12.03 3.43 7.99
CA GLY A 67 13.04 4.25 8.67
C GLY A 67 12.88 5.75 8.39
N LEU A 68 12.50 6.11 7.16
CA LEU A 68 12.30 7.50 6.72
C LEU A 68 10.96 8.10 7.14
N ARG A 69 10.13 7.39 7.91
CA ARG A 69 8.83 7.86 8.42
C ARG A 69 8.87 9.21 9.15
N ARG A 70 10.05 9.64 9.60
CA ARG A 70 10.26 10.90 10.30
C ARG A 70 10.31 12.10 9.34
N ASN A 71 10.70 11.90 8.09
CA ASN A 71 10.94 12.95 7.11
C ASN A 71 9.89 12.90 5.99
N ALA A 72 8.85 13.72 6.12
CA ALA A 72 7.75 13.76 5.14
C ALA A 72 8.24 13.98 3.69
N ASN A 73 9.21 14.87 3.48
CA ASN A 73 9.77 15.15 2.16
C ASN A 73 10.39 13.90 1.51
N LEU A 74 11.12 13.10 2.29
CA LEU A 74 11.72 11.88 1.78
C LEU A 74 10.66 10.80 1.54
N GLN A 75 9.62 10.71 2.38
CA GLN A 75 8.50 9.80 2.11
C GLN A 75 7.78 10.14 0.80
N PHE A 76 7.54 11.43 0.52
CA PHE A 76 6.98 11.86 -0.76
C PHE A 76 7.88 11.50 -1.94
N PHE A 77 9.20 11.67 -1.80
CA PHE A 77 10.16 11.28 -2.82
C PHE A 77 10.14 9.76 -3.07
N PHE A 78 10.15 8.93 -2.02
CA PHE A 78 10.05 7.48 -2.14
C PHE A 78 8.74 7.04 -2.79
N LEU A 79 7.63 7.68 -2.43
CA LEU A 79 6.33 7.42 -3.01
C LEU A 79 6.30 7.77 -4.50
N PHE A 80 6.84 8.94 -4.87
CA PHE A 80 6.99 9.34 -6.26
C PHE A 80 7.85 8.37 -7.06
N LEU A 81 8.95 7.90 -6.47
CA LEU A 81 9.86 6.94 -7.10
C LEU A 81 9.18 5.57 -7.29
N ALA A 82 8.41 5.10 -6.30
CA ALA A 82 7.66 3.86 -6.38
C ALA A 82 6.58 3.92 -7.48
N TYR A 83 5.78 4.99 -7.53
CA TYR A 83 4.78 5.17 -8.59
C TYR A 83 5.41 5.29 -9.98
N SER A 84 6.53 6.01 -10.09
CA SER A 84 7.29 6.09 -11.34
C SER A 84 7.78 4.71 -11.76
N GLY A 85 8.29 3.90 -10.82
CA GLY A 85 8.69 2.52 -11.07
C GLY A 85 7.54 1.63 -11.57
N VAL A 86 6.35 1.77 -10.99
CA VAL A 86 5.14 1.04 -11.45
C VAL A 86 4.72 1.52 -12.84
N TYR A 87 4.75 2.82 -13.12
CA TYR A 87 4.40 3.37 -14.44
C TYR A 87 5.35 2.88 -15.54
N LEU A 88 6.65 2.76 -15.23
CA LEU A 88 7.63 2.24 -16.17
C LEU A 88 7.64 0.70 -16.26
N ALA A 89 6.88 -0.02 -15.43
CA ALA A 89 6.93 -1.48 -15.36
C ALA A 89 6.68 -2.15 -16.72
N GLU A 90 5.73 -1.64 -17.52
CA GLU A 90 5.45 -2.18 -18.86
C GLU A 90 6.64 -2.01 -19.82
N LYS A 91 7.26 -0.82 -19.83
CA LYS A 91 8.45 -0.55 -20.65
C LYS A 91 9.64 -1.41 -20.24
N ILE A 92 9.84 -1.54 -18.93
CA ILE A 92 10.87 -2.39 -18.33
C ILE A 92 10.62 -3.86 -18.72
N ASN A 93 9.37 -4.33 -18.67
CA ASN A 93 9.00 -5.69 -19.06
C ASN A 93 9.33 -5.98 -20.53
N ILE A 94 8.98 -5.10 -21.46
CA ILE A 94 9.31 -5.27 -22.89
C ILE A 94 10.82 -5.32 -23.08
N TYR A 95 11.55 -4.39 -22.46
CA TYR A 95 13.01 -4.32 -22.58
C TYR A 95 13.70 -5.57 -22.02
N LEU A 96 13.27 -6.04 -20.85
CA LEU A 96 13.78 -7.26 -20.23
C LEU A 96 13.36 -8.52 -21.01
N ALA A 97 12.18 -8.52 -21.63
CA ALA A 97 11.72 -9.60 -22.50
C ALA A 97 12.56 -9.74 -23.79
N GLU A 98 13.22 -8.68 -24.25
CA GLU A 98 14.16 -8.74 -25.37
C GLU A 98 15.55 -9.22 -24.92
N HIS A 99 15.96 -8.86 -23.70
CA HIS A 99 17.32 -9.08 -23.18
C HIS A 99 17.43 -10.20 -22.13
N TRP A 100 16.39 -11.02 -21.96
CA TRP A 100 16.30 -12.03 -20.90
C TRP A 100 17.50 -12.98 -20.85
N LYS A 101 18.07 -13.34 -22.01
CA LYS A 101 19.21 -14.27 -22.12
C LYS A 101 20.48 -13.80 -21.40
N ILE A 102 20.59 -12.51 -21.11
CA ILE A 102 21.78 -11.92 -20.48
C ILE A 102 21.81 -12.22 -18.97
N PHE A 103 20.65 -12.43 -18.33
CA PHE A 103 20.56 -12.54 -16.88
C PHE A 103 19.67 -13.69 -16.36
N ALA A 104 18.74 -14.19 -17.17
CA ALA A 104 17.78 -15.21 -16.78
C ALA A 104 17.98 -16.50 -17.61
N SER A 105 17.78 -17.65 -16.97
CA SER A 105 17.87 -18.94 -17.67
C SER A 105 16.64 -19.21 -18.54
N ARG A 106 15.51 -18.55 -18.23
CA ARG A 106 14.23 -18.65 -18.95
C ARG A 106 13.65 -17.26 -19.17
N ASN A 107 12.77 -17.14 -20.16
CA ASN A 107 12.03 -15.90 -20.36
C ASN A 107 10.82 -15.87 -19.41
N TYR A 108 10.91 -15.09 -18.34
CA TYR A 108 9.83 -14.87 -17.38
C TYR A 108 8.89 -13.74 -17.81
N PHE A 109 9.29 -12.90 -18.76
CA PHE A 109 8.56 -11.69 -19.14
C PHE A 109 7.48 -12.03 -20.16
N ASP A 110 6.24 -11.79 -19.77
CA ASP A 110 5.07 -12.06 -20.57
C ASP A 110 4.49 -10.78 -21.18
N ARG A 111 3.81 -10.93 -22.32
CA ARG A 111 3.19 -9.79 -23.03
C ARG A 111 2.05 -9.13 -22.24
N ALA A 112 1.44 -9.89 -21.32
CA ALA A 112 0.39 -9.40 -20.43
C ALA A 112 0.96 -8.66 -19.20
N GLY A 113 2.28 -8.76 -18.94
CA GLY A 113 2.97 -8.11 -17.82
C GLY A 113 2.60 -8.68 -16.45
N VAL A 114 2.10 -9.90 -16.37
CA VAL A 114 1.74 -10.55 -15.10
C VAL A 114 2.97 -10.73 -14.22
N PHE A 115 4.09 -11.20 -14.80
CA PHE A 115 5.32 -11.40 -14.04
C PHE A 115 5.84 -10.10 -13.44
N ILE A 116 6.01 -9.06 -14.26
CA ILE A 116 6.51 -7.77 -13.78
C ILE A 116 5.52 -7.16 -12.77
N SER A 117 4.21 -7.32 -12.98
CA SER A 117 3.21 -6.80 -12.07
C SER A 117 3.32 -7.46 -10.69
N VAL A 118 3.52 -8.78 -10.62
CA VAL A 118 3.63 -9.49 -9.34
C VAL A 118 4.97 -9.25 -8.66
N VAL A 119 6.07 -9.29 -9.40
CA VAL A 119 7.42 -9.27 -8.82
C VAL A 119 7.95 -7.85 -8.59
N TRP A 120 7.56 -6.90 -9.43
CA TRP A 120 8.00 -5.50 -9.36
C TRP A 120 6.88 -4.62 -8.78
N SER A 121 5.72 -4.57 -9.43
CA SER A 121 4.67 -3.65 -9.02
C SER A 121 4.01 -4.04 -7.69
N GLY A 122 3.82 -5.33 -7.41
CA GLY A 122 3.18 -5.84 -6.20
C GLY A 122 3.87 -5.36 -4.92
N PRO A 123 5.17 -5.67 -4.71
CA PRO A 123 5.92 -5.19 -3.56
C PRO A 123 5.98 -3.67 -3.48
N LEU A 124 6.16 -2.96 -4.62
CA LEU A 124 6.19 -1.50 -4.65
C LEU A 124 4.86 -0.87 -4.21
N VAL A 125 3.74 -1.43 -4.67
CA VAL A 125 2.40 -0.99 -4.25
C VAL A 125 2.19 -1.25 -2.77
N PHE A 126 2.60 -2.43 -2.27
CA PHE A 126 2.52 -2.73 -0.84
C PHE A 126 3.34 -1.75 0.02
N ILE A 127 4.59 -1.47 -0.37
CA ILE A 127 5.45 -0.47 0.27
C ILE A 127 4.79 0.92 0.23
N SER A 128 4.15 1.27 -0.88
CA SER A 128 3.44 2.54 -1.05
C SER A 128 2.24 2.64 -0.11
N ILE A 129 1.45 1.57 0.05
CA ILE A 129 0.32 1.52 1.01
C ILE A 129 0.82 1.75 2.44
N VAL A 130 1.87 1.04 2.86
CA VAL A 130 2.46 1.20 4.20
C VAL A 130 2.94 2.64 4.41
N THR A 131 3.59 3.22 3.40
CA THR A 131 4.08 4.60 3.44
C THR A 131 2.92 5.59 3.56
N VAL A 132 1.86 5.43 2.76
CA VAL A 132 0.67 6.30 2.80
C VAL A 132 -0.03 6.22 4.15
N VAL A 133 -0.24 5.02 4.70
CA VAL A 133 -0.85 4.85 6.03
C VAL A 133 -0.02 5.54 7.11
N SER A 134 1.31 5.37 7.09
CA SER A 134 2.19 6.06 8.04
C SER A 134 2.15 7.58 7.87
N SER A 135 2.10 8.08 6.64
CA SER A 135 2.01 9.52 6.36
C SER A 135 0.67 10.10 6.82
N LEU A 136 -0.43 9.40 6.60
CA LEU A 136 -1.76 9.80 7.07
C LEU A 136 -1.81 9.91 8.59
N MET A 137 -1.24 8.93 9.31
CA MET A 137 -1.16 8.99 10.77
C MET A 137 -0.36 10.22 11.25
N THR A 138 0.78 10.50 10.62
CA THR A 138 1.60 11.68 10.92
C THR A 138 0.86 12.98 10.62
N LEU A 139 0.17 13.06 9.47
CA LEU A 139 -0.62 14.22 9.06
C LEU A 139 -1.78 14.48 10.03
N CYS A 140 -2.50 13.44 10.46
CA CYS A 140 -3.56 13.57 11.47
C CYS A 140 -3.01 14.13 12.79
N GLN A 141 -1.86 13.63 13.26
CA GLN A 141 -1.22 14.14 14.47
C GLN A 141 -0.77 15.61 14.32
N LEU A 142 -0.22 15.96 13.16
CA LEU A 142 0.18 17.34 12.85
C LEU A 142 -1.02 18.27 12.78
N MET A 143 -2.12 17.84 12.14
CA MET A 143 -3.36 18.60 12.04
C MET A 143 -3.97 18.85 13.42
N VAL A 144 -3.99 17.84 14.30
CA VAL A 144 -4.45 18.00 15.69
C VAL A 144 -3.56 18.97 16.47
N LYS A 145 -2.23 18.85 16.34
CA LYS A 145 -1.28 19.77 16.99
C LYS A 145 -1.44 21.20 16.48
N TRP A 146 -1.57 21.37 15.17
CA TRP A 146 -1.78 22.67 14.51
C TRP A 146 -3.10 23.28 14.96
N LYS A 147 -4.19 22.50 14.97
CA LYS A 147 -5.50 22.98 15.43
C LYS A 147 -5.48 23.38 16.90
N ARG A 148 -4.80 22.61 17.75
CA ARG A 148 -4.61 22.95 19.17
C ARG A 148 -3.78 24.23 19.34
N ALA A 149 -2.78 24.46 18.50
CA ALA A 149 -1.98 25.69 18.50
C ALA A 149 -2.79 26.90 18.03
N GLU A 150 -3.57 26.74 16.96
CA GLU A 150 -4.47 27.77 16.42
C GLU A 150 -5.49 28.22 17.48
N LEU A 151 -6.14 27.27 18.17
CA LEU A 151 -7.10 27.58 19.24
C LEU A 151 -6.45 28.29 20.43
N ARG A 152 -5.22 27.90 20.80
CA ARG A 152 -4.46 28.60 21.86
C ARG A 152 -4.09 30.02 21.47
N HIS A 153 -3.76 30.27 20.20
CA HIS A 153 -3.44 31.62 19.72
C HIS A 153 -4.70 32.51 19.71
N ARG A 154 -5.84 31.98 19.23
CA ARG A 154 -7.13 32.68 19.27
C ARG A 154 -7.57 33.01 20.70
N GLY A 155 -7.39 32.08 21.65
CA GLY A 155 -7.72 32.32 23.06
C GLY A 155 -6.88 33.43 23.70
N ARG A 156 -5.60 33.57 23.32
CA ARG A 156 -4.75 34.68 23.78
C ARG A 156 -5.22 36.02 23.22
N LEU A 157 -5.52 36.08 21.93
CA LEU A 157 -6.04 37.30 21.28
C LEU A 157 -7.39 37.75 21.82
N ALA A 158 -8.24 36.82 22.26
CA ALA A 158 -9.51 37.16 22.90
C ALA A 158 -9.30 37.78 24.29
N ARG A 159 -8.35 37.25 25.07
CA ARG A 159 -8.03 37.75 26.41
C ARG A 159 -7.35 39.13 26.38
N ASP A 160 -6.51 39.37 25.38
CA ASP A 160 -5.84 40.67 25.13
C ASP A 160 -6.81 41.79 24.70
N LYS A 161 -8.06 41.46 24.35
CA LYS A 161 -9.12 42.43 24.02
C LYS A 161 -10.04 42.75 25.20
N GLU A 162 -10.00 41.94 26.26
CA GLU A 162 -10.80 42.14 27.47
C GLU A 162 -10.04 42.92 28.56
N GLU A 163 -8.71 43.01 28.46
CA GLU A 163 -7.85 43.93 29.24
C GLU A 163 -7.69 45.28 28.51
#